data_AF-A0A961BYJ5-F1
#
_entry.id   AF-A0A961BYJ5-F1
#
_cell.length_a   1.000
_cell.length_b   1.000
_cell.length_c   1.000
_cell.angle_alpha   90.00
_cell.angle_beta   90.00
_cell.angle_gamma   90.00
#
_symmetry.space_group_name_H-M   'P 1'
#
loop_
_entity.id
_entity.type
_entity.pdbx_description
1 polymer ?
#
loop_
_entity_poly.entity_id
_entity_poly.type
_entity_poly.pdbx_seq_one_letter_code
_entity_poly.pdbx_strand_id
1 'polypeptide(L)' 'LALLGELALIPLDPVVADIAWALEPATLRSLDAIHVASATTLSGDAVMVAYDERLLAAARNAGLACESPR' A
#
# COMPACT_ATOMS: atom_id res chain seq x y z
N LEU A 1 -11.01 18.36 -7.53
CA LEU A 1 -9.66 18.19 -8.11
C LEU A 1 -8.58 18.90 -7.31
N ALA A 2 -8.82 20.10 -6.75
CA ALA A 2 -7.82 20.81 -5.93
C ALA A 2 -7.17 19.92 -4.83
N LEU A 3 -7.99 19.23 -4.02
CA LEU A 3 -7.51 18.36 -2.93
C LEU A 3 -6.61 17.20 -3.38
N LEU A 4 -6.86 16.59 -4.54
CA LEU A 4 -6.04 15.47 -5.03
C LEU A 4 -4.65 15.94 -5.47
N GLY A 5 -4.53 17.19 -5.93
CA GLY A 5 -3.25 17.77 -6.35
C GLY A 5 -2.30 18.11 -5.19
N GLU A 6 -2.80 18.06 -3.95
CA GLU A 6 -2.00 18.29 -2.73
C GLU A 6 -1.34 17.00 -2.22
N LEU A 7 -1.70 15.84 -2.78
CA LEU A 7 -1.12 14.56 -2.37
C LEU A 7 0.22 14.33 -3.06
N ALA A 8 1.23 13.96 -2.26
CA ALA A 8 2.44 13.37 -2.79
C ALA A 8 2.11 12.00 -3.43
N LEU A 9 2.54 11.81 -4.67
CA LEU A 9 2.33 10.57 -5.40
C LEU A 9 3.56 9.67 -5.32
N ILE A 10 3.35 8.39 -5.05
CA ILE A 10 4.37 7.36 -5.21
C ILE A 10 4.19 6.80 -6.63
N PRO A 11 5.22 6.87 -7.50
CA PRO A 11 5.14 6.29 -8.83
C PRO A 11 5.09 4.77 -8.74
N LEU A 12 4.30 4.14 -9.61
CA LEU A 12 4.47 2.72 -9.90
C LEU A 12 5.67 2.57 -10.83
N ASP A 13 6.84 2.44 -10.24
CA ASP A 13 8.11 2.21 -10.93
C ASP A 13 8.51 0.72 -10.86
N PRO A 14 9.61 0.31 -11.50
CA PRO A 14 10.07 -1.08 -11.45
C PRO A 14 10.34 -1.59 -10.03
N VAL A 15 10.77 -0.73 -9.10
CA VAL A 15 11.04 -1.12 -7.71
C VAL A 15 9.74 -1.50 -7.02
N VAL A 16 8.70 -0.67 -7.13
CA VAL A 16 7.38 -0.96 -6.58
C VAL A 16 6.78 -2.22 -7.23
N ALA A 17 6.94 -2.39 -8.54
CA ALA A 17 6.43 -3.56 -9.25
C ALA A 17 7.11 -4.86 -8.80
N ASP A 18 8.43 -4.86 -8.62
CA ASP A 18 9.20 -6.02 -8.16
C ASP A 18 8.84 -6.39 -6.71
N ILE A 19 8.66 -5.41 -5.83
CA ILE A 19 8.18 -5.66 -4.46
C ILE A 19 6.76 -6.24 -4.50
N ALA A 20 5.85 -5.66 -5.29
CA ALA A 20 4.48 -6.14 -5.40
C ALA A 20 4.42 -7.59 -5.91
N TRP A 21 5.29 -7.95 -6.85
CA TRP A 21 5.41 -9.31 -7.37
C TRP A 21 5.89 -10.30 -6.29
N ALA A 22 6.77 -9.87 -5.38
CA ALA A 22 7.34 -10.71 -4.33
C ALA A 22 6.46 -10.81 -3.07
N LEU A 23 5.35 -10.08 -2.97
CA LEU A 23 4.47 -10.10 -1.80
C LEU A 23 3.70 -11.41 -1.69
N GLU A 24 3.58 -11.90 -0.45
CA GLU A 24 2.76 -13.05 -0.12
C GLU A 24 1.45 -12.62 0.58
N PRO A 25 0.34 -13.37 0.40
CA PRO A 25 0.23 -14.52 -0.48
C PRO A 25 0.22 -14.14 -1.96
N ALA A 26 0.75 -14.99 -2.84
CA ALA A 26 0.68 -14.82 -4.31
C ALA A 26 -0.76 -14.71 -4.89
N THR A 27 -1.79 -14.87 -4.06
CA THR A 27 -3.21 -14.69 -4.39
C THR A 27 -3.74 -13.29 -4.12
N LEU A 28 -2.92 -12.36 -3.63
CA LEU A 28 -3.31 -10.96 -3.48
C LEU A 28 -3.83 -10.39 -4.79
N ARG A 29 -4.85 -9.52 -4.70
CA ARG A 29 -5.29 -8.75 -5.87
C ARG A 29 -4.15 -7.81 -6.27
N SER A 30 -3.96 -7.61 -7.58
CA SER A 30 -2.86 -6.78 -8.08
C SER A 30 -2.84 -5.37 -7.48
N LEU A 31 -4.02 -4.75 -7.27
CA LEU A 31 -4.09 -3.44 -6.62
C LEU A 31 -3.69 -3.48 -5.15
N ASP A 32 -4.05 -4.54 -4.41
CA ASP A 32 -3.64 -4.67 -3.01
C ASP A 32 -2.11 -4.82 -2.92
N ALA A 33 -1.52 -5.67 -3.78
CA ALA A 33 -0.09 -5.86 -3.84
C ALA A 33 0.66 -4.56 -4.18
N ILE A 34 0.20 -3.80 -5.19
CA ILE A 34 0.82 -2.52 -5.57
C ILE A 34 0.74 -1.49 -4.44
N HIS A 35 -0.41 -1.37 -3.77
CA HIS A 35 -0.58 -0.39 -2.69
C HIS A 35 0.27 -0.75 -1.46
N VAL A 36 0.29 -2.02 -1.07
CA VAL A 36 1.15 -2.49 0.03
C VAL A 36 2.61 -2.30 -0.31
N ALA A 37 3.04 -2.68 -1.52
CA ALA A 37 4.42 -2.50 -1.98
C ALA A 37 4.83 -1.02 -1.95
N SER A 38 3.98 -0.13 -2.48
CA SER A 38 4.21 1.31 -2.45
C SER A 38 4.41 1.82 -1.01
N ALA A 39 3.56 1.39 -0.07
CA ALA A 39 3.67 1.80 1.33
C ALA A 39 4.97 1.31 1.99
N THR A 40 5.46 0.11 1.65
CA THR A 40 6.74 -0.41 2.18
C THR A 40 7.97 0.34 1.68
N THR A 41 7.88 1.12 0.59
CA THR A 41 9.00 1.98 0.15
C THR A 41 9.16 3.23 1.00
N LEU A 42 8.16 3.58 1.80
CA LEU A 42 8.22 4.72 2.71
C LEU A 42 9.03 4.36 3.95
N SER A 43 9.89 5.29 4.39
CA SER A 43 10.65 5.15 5.64
C SER A 43 9.85 5.69 6.83
N GLY A 44 10.13 5.16 8.03
CA GLY A 44 9.57 5.67 9.29
C GLY A 44 8.20 5.07 9.65
N ASP A 45 7.42 5.82 10.44
CA ASP A 45 6.15 5.36 11.04
C ASP A 45 4.96 5.52 10.08
N ALA A 46 5.12 5.10 8.82
CA ALA A 46 4.05 5.18 7.84
C ALA A 46 2.85 4.32 8.25
N VAL A 47 1.65 4.89 8.13
CA VAL A 47 0.38 4.20 8.44
C VAL A 47 -0.44 4.08 7.17
N MET A 48 -0.82 2.86 6.82
CA MET A 48 -1.73 2.61 5.72
C MET A 48 -3.17 2.88 6.15
N VAL A 49 -3.81 3.86 5.51
CA VAL A 49 -5.19 4.25 5.82
C VAL A 49 -6.10 3.85 4.66
N ALA A 50 -7.09 3.01 4.90
CA ALA A 50 -8.05 2.59 3.88
C ALA A 50 -9.41 2.20 4.49
N TYR A 51 -10.48 2.31 3.70
CA TYR A 51 -11.79 1.76 4.04
C TYR A 51 -11.92 0.26 3.70
N ASP A 52 -11.11 -0.24 2.75
CA ASP A 52 -11.13 -1.65 2.34
C ASP A 52 -10.38 -2.51 3.38
N GLU A 53 -11.12 -3.25 4.20
CA GLU A 53 -10.55 -4.15 5.20
C GLU A 53 -9.68 -5.26 4.61
N ARG A 54 -9.91 -5.68 3.36
CA ARG A 54 -9.05 -6.68 2.70
C ARG A 54 -7.68 -6.11 2.40
N LEU A 55 -7.63 -4.84 1.96
CA LEU A 55 -6.37 -4.13 1.75
C LEU A 55 -5.64 -3.93 3.08
N LEU A 56 -6.35 -3.51 4.12
CA LEU A 56 -5.75 -3.37 5.46
C LEU A 56 -5.24 -4.70 6.01
N ALA A 57 -5.95 -5.81 5.76
CA ALA A 57 -5.45 -7.13 6.14
C ALA A 57 -4.14 -7.50 5.42
N ALA A 58 -4.04 -7.23 4.11
CA ALA A 58 -2.82 -7.45 3.35
C ALA A 58 -1.65 -6.58 3.87
N ALA A 59 -1.93 -5.32 4.17
CA ALA A 59 -0.94 -4.38 4.71
C ALA A 59 -0.42 -4.79 6.09
N ARG A 60 -1.31 -5.22 7.00
CA ARG A 60 -0.93 -5.76 8.32
C ARG A 60 -0.06 -7.01 8.18
N ASN A 61 -0.37 -7.89 7.23
CA ASN A 61 0.45 -9.08 6.96
C ASN A 61 1.86 -8.71 6.46
N ALA A 62 2.01 -7.58 5.76
CA ALA A 62 3.29 -7.02 5.35
C ALA A 62 4.00 -6.22 6.47
N GLY A 63 3.46 -6.19 7.69
CA GLY A 63 4.05 -5.53 8.85
C GLY A 63 3.77 -4.03 8.95
N LEU A 64 2.87 -3.49 8.12
CA LEU A 64 2.50 -2.07 8.14
C LEU A 64 1.51 -1.77 9.26
N ALA A 65 1.69 -0.62 9.92
CA ALA A 65 0.66 -0.03 10.77
C ALA A 65 -0.54 0.36 9.89
N CYS A 66 -1.76 0.12 10.38
CA CYS A 66 -2.97 0.26 9.59
C CYS A 66 -4.10 0.91 10.39
N GLU A 67 -4.77 1.88 9.78
CA GLU A 67 -5.94 2.56 10.33
C GLU A 67 -7.09 2.56 9.31
N SER A 68 -8.31 2.62 9.80
CA SER A 68 -9.51 2.77 8.97
C SER A 68 -10.24 4.05 9.39
N PRO A 69 -10.60 4.95 8.46
CA PRO A 69 -11.23 6.21 8.83
C PRO A 69 -12.58 6.10 9.55
N ARG A 70 -13.23 4.92 9.53
CA ARG A 70 -14.59 4.63 10.03
C ARG A 70 -15.69 5.55 9.47
#